data_AF-A0A7V3H7I4-F1
#
_entry.id   AF-A0A7V3H7I4-F1
#
_cell.length_a   1.000
_cell.length_b   1.000
_cell.length_c   1.000
_cell.angle_alpha   90.00
_cell.angle_beta   90.00
_cell.angle_gamma   90.00
#
_symmetry.space_group_name_H-M   'P 1'
#
loop_
_entity.id
_entity.type
_entity.pdbx_description
1 polymer ?
#
loop_
_entity_poly.entity_id
_entity_poly.type
_entity_poly.pdbx_seq_one_letter_code
_entity_poly.pdbx_strand_id
1 'polypeptide(L)'
;MKLFLLLISLLSGGVLLHASTTPESNSTEMIQADSVNEKNMTELPKKQHIVSRMQHIQAEIDQIDSDILEKSVLPKIYSNYNMFQELQKQHSVMEKDISKLQETKRLNFAQKEELEQLIQQRNTLEGKLTLLAEYEKDPFKKFLEPPKIEEVPSVGNPFAIIGAISYQDKLISNQDEYLGRFEKLEDIMDKLEDKEQMVEKLYTLSGGEEKYQTLLYDIREEIKTFQSVMEIFQTTLNVYTKKVEEIKLELSRTITEESKKTAYIGGFLLFLLILLLFVKYLVKRYMSDMDRYYTINKAINLTFFIFVVLTLLFAYIQNVSYLVTILGFASAGIAIAMKDWFMSVMGWFVIVIG
;
A
#
# COMPACT_ATOMS: atom_id res chain seq x y z
N MET A 1 15.28 -3.87 -22.92
CA MET A 1 16.59 -3.16 -22.89
C MET A 1 17.45 -3.27 -24.16
N LYS A 2 17.40 -4.37 -24.96
CA LYS A 2 18.04 -4.38 -26.29
C LYS A 2 17.32 -3.51 -27.34
N LEU A 3 16.02 -3.30 -27.21
CA LEU A 3 15.24 -2.41 -28.09
C LEU A 3 15.48 -0.91 -27.79
N PHE A 4 15.73 -0.56 -26.53
CA PHE A 4 15.99 0.82 -26.08
C PHE A 4 17.41 1.32 -26.41
N LEU A 5 18.39 0.41 -26.52
CA LEU A 5 19.78 0.76 -26.88
C LEU A 5 20.03 0.82 -28.40
N LEU A 6 19.14 0.25 -29.23
CA LEU A 6 19.33 0.22 -30.70
C LEU A 6 18.94 1.53 -31.38
N LEU A 7 18.22 2.41 -30.68
CA LEU A 7 17.73 3.68 -31.24
C LEU A 7 18.76 4.84 -31.19
N ILE A 8 19.87 4.68 -30.45
CA ILE A 8 20.86 5.76 -30.26
C ILE A 8 22.06 5.64 -31.24
N SER A 9 22.28 4.49 -31.90
CA SER A 9 23.49 4.28 -32.72
C SER A 9 23.37 4.60 -34.22
N LEU A 10 22.21 5.08 -34.70
CA LEU A 10 21.98 5.33 -36.14
C LEU A 10 21.88 6.81 -36.54
N LEU A 11 22.16 7.75 -35.63
CA LEU A 11 22.05 9.19 -35.91
C LEU A 11 23.39 9.96 -35.98
N SER A 12 24.51 9.27 -36.25
CA SER A 12 25.82 9.91 -36.46
C SER A 12 26.45 9.48 -37.79
N GLY A 13 25.92 10.02 -38.90
CA GLY A 13 26.46 9.75 -40.23
C GLY A 13 26.12 10.84 -41.24
N GLY A 14 26.97 11.88 -41.30
CA GLY A 14 27.29 12.59 -42.55
C GLY A 14 26.35 13.70 -43.01
N VAL A 15 26.53 14.93 -42.49
CA VAL A 15 26.18 16.15 -43.22
C VAL A 15 27.45 16.66 -43.91
N LEU A 16 27.60 16.37 -45.20
CA LEU A 16 28.52 17.09 -46.08
C LEU A 16 27.77 18.28 -46.68
N LEU A 17 28.16 19.48 -46.27
CA LEU A 17 27.78 20.74 -46.89
C LEU A 17 28.42 20.82 -48.29
N HIS A 18 27.60 20.98 -49.33
CA HIS A 18 28.03 21.58 -50.60
C HIS A 18 27.15 22.81 -50.85
N ALA A 19 27.78 23.97 -50.77
CA ALA A 19 27.23 25.24 -51.21
C ALA A 19 27.41 25.36 -52.72
N SER A 20 26.36 25.73 -53.46
CA SER A 20 26.49 26.29 -54.80
C SER A 20 25.64 27.54 -54.93
N THR A 21 26.29 28.57 -55.45
CA THR A 21 25.76 29.89 -55.82
C THR A 21 25.11 29.83 -57.20
N THR A 22 24.00 30.55 -57.37
CA THR A 22 23.38 30.92 -58.66
C THR A 22 23.80 32.35 -59.05
N PRO A 23 23.42 32.93 -60.22
CA PRO A 23 23.08 32.37 -61.56
C PRO A 23 23.77 33.16 -62.72
N GLU A 24 23.62 32.72 -63.98
CA GLU A 24 23.17 33.55 -65.14
C GLU A 24 23.46 32.91 -66.51
N SER A 25 22.41 32.84 -67.35
CA SER A 25 22.34 33.41 -68.72
C SER A 25 21.54 32.54 -69.71
N ASN A 26 20.61 33.22 -70.40
CA ASN A 26 19.65 32.74 -71.39
C ASN A 26 20.28 32.26 -72.71
N SER A 27 19.60 31.32 -73.38
CA SER A 27 19.19 31.46 -74.80
C SER A 27 18.19 30.36 -75.24
N THR A 28 17.19 30.82 -75.99
CA THR A 28 16.01 30.18 -76.58
C THR A 28 16.32 29.16 -77.70
N GLU A 29 15.60 28.03 -77.77
CA GLU A 29 14.87 27.56 -78.98
C GLU A 29 14.09 26.22 -78.80
N MET A 30 12.77 26.36 -78.95
CA MET A 30 11.66 25.51 -79.47
C MET A 30 11.77 23.99 -79.81
N ILE A 31 10.68 23.29 -79.42
CA ILE A 31 10.00 22.07 -80.00
C ILE A 31 10.69 20.72 -79.67
N GLN A 32 10.08 19.69 -79.04
CA GLN A 32 8.75 19.10 -79.17
C GLN A 32 8.40 18.25 -77.93
N ALA A 33 7.11 17.92 -77.82
CA ALA A 33 6.42 17.16 -76.77
C ALA A 33 7.15 15.95 -76.15
N ASP A 34 7.00 15.77 -74.84
CA ASP A 34 6.27 14.59 -74.34
C ASP A 34 5.85 14.78 -72.87
N SER A 35 4.64 14.29 -72.61
CA SER A 35 4.02 14.15 -71.30
C SER A 35 4.96 13.53 -70.27
N VAL A 36 5.04 14.15 -69.09
CA VAL A 36 5.33 13.58 -67.75
C VAL A 36 5.94 14.72 -66.95
N ASN A 37 5.20 15.38 -66.04
CA ASN A 37 5.68 15.71 -64.67
C ASN A 37 4.68 16.49 -63.79
N GLU A 38 3.36 16.32 -63.90
CA GLU A 38 2.42 17.08 -63.05
C GLU A 38 2.07 16.39 -61.70
N LYS A 39 2.65 15.21 -61.42
CA LYS A 39 2.41 14.49 -60.13
C LYS A 39 3.43 14.76 -59.02
N ASN A 40 4.61 15.31 -59.33
CA ASN A 40 5.70 15.40 -58.36
C ASN A 40 5.71 16.69 -57.51
N MET A 41 4.90 17.70 -57.84
CA MET A 41 4.92 19.00 -57.15
C MET A 41 3.97 19.07 -55.93
N THR A 42 3.08 18.08 -55.76
CA THR A 42 2.08 18.05 -54.67
C THR A 42 2.36 16.99 -53.59
N GLU A 43 3.31 16.07 -53.83
CA GLU A 43 3.66 15.00 -52.88
C GLU A 43 4.74 15.40 -51.87
N LEU A 44 5.68 16.28 -52.24
CA LEU A 44 6.77 16.73 -51.38
C LEU A 44 6.31 17.45 -50.09
N PRO A 45 5.39 18.44 -50.14
CA PRO A 45 4.88 19.08 -48.93
C PRO A 45 4.00 18.14 -48.09
N LYS A 46 3.31 17.16 -48.70
CA LYS A 46 2.51 16.16 -47.97
C LYS A 46 3.40 15.15 -47.22
N LYS A 47 4.47 14.65 -47.83
CA LYS A 47 5.45 13.78 -47.16
C LYS A 47 6.14 14.51 -46.00
N GLN A 48 6.47 15.78 -46.17
CA GLN A 48 7.10 16.57 -45.10
C GLN A 48 6.14 16.86 -43.93
N HIS A 49 4.85 17.05 -44.20
CA HIS A 49 3.81 17.12 -43.17
C HIS A 49 3.59 15.79 -42.42
N ILE A 50 3.70 14.64 -43.10
CA ILE A 50 3.60 13.32 -42.45
C ILE A 50 4.81 13.08 -41.54
N VAL A 51 6.03 13.37 -42.01
CA VAL A 51 7.26 13.21 -41.23
C VAL A 51 7.26 14.10 -39.98
N SER A 52 6.88 15.37 -40.10
CA SER A 52 6.77 16.28 -38.95
C SER A 52 5.71 15.83 -37.94
N ARG A 53 4.58 15.31 -38.42
CA ARG A 53 3.54 14.74 -37.54
C ARG A 53 4.01 13.47 -36.83
N MET A 54 4.74 12.60 -37.52
CA MET A 54 5.34 11.41 -36.90
C MET A 54 6.39 11.77 -35.85
N GLN A 55 7.20 12.81 -36.09
CA GLN A 55 8.16 13.32 -35.10
C GLN A 55 7.47 13.86 -33.84
N HIS A 56 6.35 14.58 -34.01
CA HIS A 56 5.57 15.06 -32.87
C HIS A 56 5.00 13.92 -32.03
N ILE A 57 4.40 12.91 -32.69
CA ILE A 57 3.86 11.73 -31.99
C ILE A 57 4.99 10.94 -31.30
N GLN A 58 6.17 10.84 -31.92
CA GLN A 58 7.32 10.21 -31.27
C GLN A 58 7.75 10.98 -30.01
N ALA A 59 7.76 12.31 -30.05
CA ALA A 59 8.09 13.13 -28.87
C ALA A 59 7.05 12.97 -27.75
N GLU A 60 5.76 12.84 -28.08
CA GLU A 60 4.71 12.54 -27.10
C GLU A 60 4.91 11.16 -26.46
N ILE A 61 5.27 10.14 -27.25
CA ILE A 61 5.59 8.80 -26.74
C ILE A 61 6.80 8.85 -25.80
N ASP A 62 7.86 9.57 -26.18
CA ASP A 62 9.06 9.69 -25.35
C ASP A 62 8.75 10.40 -24.02
N GLN A 63 7.81 11.37 -24.04
CA GLN A 63 7.32 12.04 -22.84
C GLN A 63 6.53 11.07 -21.94
N ILE A 64 5.63 10.26 -22.52
CA ILE A 64 4.90 9.22 -21.77
C ILE A 64 5.88 8.25 -21.11
N ASP A 65 6.91 7.80 -21.83
CA ASP A 65 7.92 6.90 -21.29
C ASP A 65 8.70 7.53 -20.13
N SER A 66 9.04 8.81 -20.23
CA SER A 66 9.67 9.55 -19.12
C SER A 66 8.75 9.64 -17.90
N ASP A 67 7.48 10.00 -18.10
CA ASP A 67 6.49 10.12 -17.03
C ASP A 67 6.30 8.79 -16.27
N ILE A 68 6.19 7.68 -17.01
CA ILE A 68 6.03 6.33 -16.46
C ILE A 68 7.25 5.96 -15.60
N LEU A 69 8.47 6.24 -16.10
CA LEU A 69 9.72 5.88 -15.43
C LEU A 69 10.03 6.72 -14.18
N GLU A 70 9.62 7.99 -14.18
CA GLU A 70 9.79 8.87 -13.02
C GLU A 70 8.84 8.51 -11.88
N LYS A 71 7.59 8.14 -12.21
CA LYS A 71 6.55 7.90 -11.22
C LYS A 71 6.55 6.49 -10.62
N SER A 72 7.16 5.50 -11.28
CA SER A 72 7.00 4.10 -10.87
C SER A 72 8.18 3.18 -11.13
N VAL A 73 8.35 2.21 -10.23
CA VAL A 73 9.28 1.08 -10.39
C VAL A 73 8.66 -0.09 -11.15
N LEU A 74 7.33 -0.11 -11.32
CA LEU A 74 6.59 -1.20 -11.98
C LEU A 74 7.06 -1.51 -13.40
N PRO A 75 7.37 -0.53 -14.27
CA PRO A 75 7.91 -0.80 -15.60
C PRO A 75 9.25 -1.56 -15.56
N LYS A 76 10.07 -1.30 -14.54
CA LYS A 76 11.34 -2.01 -14.34
C LYS A 76 11.11 -3.45 -13.91
N ILE A 77 10.13 -3.67 -13.01
CA ILE A 77 9.71 -5.01 -12.59
C ILE A 77 9.17 -5.79 -13.80
N TYR A 78 8.30 -5.18 -14.61
CA TYR A 78 7.79 -5.78 -15.84
C TYR A 78 8.93 -6.09 -16.82
N SER A 79 9.85 -5.15 -17.07
CA SER A 79 10.98 -5.37 -17.96
C SER A 79 11.86 -6.54 -17.51
N ASN A 80 12.09 -6.69 -16.20
CA ASN A 80 12.87 -7.81 -15.67
C ASN A 80 12.12 -9.14 -15.80
N TYR A 81 10.81 -9.13 -15.53
CA TYR A 81 9.94 -10.29 -15.74
C TYR A 81 9.91 -10.73 -17.20
N ASN A 82 9.68 -9.82 -18.14
CA ASN A 82 9.64 -10.12 -19.56
C ASN A 82 11.01 -10.63 -20.07
N MET A 83 12.12 -10.03 -19.59
CA MET A 83 13.46 -10.53 -19.88
C MET A 83 13.66 -11.97 -19.37
N PHE A 84 13.17 -12.29 -18.17
CA PHE A 84 13.23 -13.64 -17.63
C PHE A 84 12.45 -14.62 -18.52
N GLN A 85 11.21 -14.29 -18.91
CA GLN A 85 10.38 -15.13 -19.78
C GLN A 85 11.05 -15.41 -21.13
N GLU A 86 11.61 -14.38 -21.76
CA GLU A 86 12.30 -14.53 -23.04
C GLU A 86 13.58 -15.37 -22.92
N LEU A 87 14.37 -15.16 -21.86
CA LEU A 87 15.55 -16.00 -21.58
C LEU A 87 15.17 -17.46 -21.29
N GLN A 88 14.03 -17.70 -20.62
CA GLN A 88 13.55 -19.04 -20.33
C GLN A 88 13.08 -19.75 -21.60
N LYS A 89 12.41 -19.03 -22.51
CA LYS A 89 12.03 -19.54 -23.83
C LYS A 89 13.26 -19.90 -24.66
N GLN A 90 14.28 -19.02 -24.69
CA GLN A 90 15.56 -19.29 -25.35
C GLN A 90 16.27 -20.50 -24.75
N HIS A 91 16.29 -20.63 -23.41
CA HIS A 91 16.86 -21.79 -22.73
C HIS A 91 16.15 -23.09 -23.13
N SER A 92 14.82 -23.08 -23.17
CA SER A 92 14.03 -24.26 -23.58
C SER A 92 14.29 -24.70 -25.01
N VAL A 93 14.42 -23.76 -25.95
CA VAL A 93 14.79 -24.06 -27.34
C VAL A 93 16.20 -24.64 -27.40
N MET A 94 17.15 -24.00 -26.72
CA MET A 94 18.55 -24.43 -26.68
C MET A 94 18.72 -25.83 -26.09
N GLU A 95 18.01 -26.16 -25.00
CA GLU A 95 18.01 -27.50 -24.41
C GLU A 95 17.46 -28.57 -25.37
N LYS A 96 16.42 -28.24 -26.15
CA LYS A 96 15.92 -29.15 -27.18
C LYS A 96 16.96 -29.41 -28.27
N ASP A 97 17.70 -28.40 -28.68
CA ASP A 97 18.71 -28.54 -29.74
C ASP A 97 19.96 -29.29 -29.24
N ILE A 98 20.39 -29.03 -28.00
CA ILE A 98 21.42 -29.81 -27.31
C ILE A 98 21.01 -31.28 -27.23
N SER A 99 19.77 -31.56 -26.80
CA SER A 99 19.25 -32.93 -26.66
C SER A 99 19.25 -33.67 -28.01
N LYS A 100 18.78 -33.04 -29.10
CA LYS A 100 18.81 -33.64 -30.45
C LYS A 100 20.22 -33.99 -30.91
N LEU A 101 21.19 -33.12 -30.66
CA LEU A 101 22.60 -33.37 -31.00
C LEU A 101 23.19 -34.50 -30.13
N GLN A 102 22.86 -34.56 -28.84
CA GLN A 102 23.31 -35.62 -27.94
C GLN A 102 22.73 -37.00 -28.28
N GLU A 103 21.49 -37.06 -28.76
CA GLU A 103 20.84 -38.31 -29.18
C GLU A 103 21.35 -38.83 -30.54
N THR A 104 22.10 -38.02 -31.28
CA THR A 104 22.65 -38.39 -32.59
C THR A 104 23.81 -39.38 -32.44
N LYS A 105 23.61 -40.64 -32.90
CA LYS A 105 24.56 -41.77 -32.74
C LYS A 105 26.01 -41.50 -33.19
N ARG A 106 26.22 -40.63 -34.18
CA ARG A 106 27.55 -40.24 -34.67
C ARG A 106 27.55 -38.76 -35.07
N LEU A 107 28.16 -37.93 -34.23
CA LEU A 107 28.37 -36.51 -34.51
C LEU A 107 29.60 -36.31 -35.40
N ASN A 108 29.46 -35.48 -36.44
CA ASN A 108 30.60 -35.00 -37.22
C ASN A 108 31.37 -33.90 -36.43
N PHE A 109 32.53 -33.46 -36.93
CA PHE A 109 33.35 -32.46 -36.24
C PHE A 109 32.60 -31.12 -36.00
N ALA A 110 31.91 -30.61 -37.03
CA ALA A 110 31.14 -29.38 -36.93
C ALA A 110 30.00 -29.47 -35.92
N GLN A 111 29.31 -30.61 -35.83
CA GLN A 111 28.24 -30.86 -34.87
C GLN A 111 28.76 -31.00 -33.43
N LYS A 112 30.00 -31.48 -33.25
CA LYS A 112 30.65 -31.50 -31.93
C LYS A 112 30.99 -30.09 -31.47
N GLU A 113 31.53 -29.27 -32.38
CA GLU A 113 31.83 -27.86 -32.10
C GLU A 113 30.55 -27.06 -31.81
N GLU A 114 29.49 -27.26 -32.59
CA GLU A 114 28.17 -26.68 -32.37
C GLU A 114 27.59 -27.07 -30.99
N LEU A 115 27.68 -28.35 -30.63
CA LEU A 115 27.24 -28.85 -29.33
C LEU A 115 28.00 -28.17 -28.17
N GLU A 116 29.33 -28.04 -28.27
CA GLU A 116 30.13 -27.35 -27.25
C GLU A 116 29.74 -25.88 -27.10
N GLN A 117 29.53 -25.17 -28.22
CA GLN A 117 29.07 -23.78 -28.20
C GLN A 117 27.68 -23.64 -27.57
N LEU A 118 26.73 -24.50 -27.92
CA LEU A 118 25.38 -24.50 -27.35
C LEU A 118 25.41 -24.76 -25.83
N ILE A 119 26.23 -25.70 -25.36
CA ILE A 119 26.39 -25.95 -23.92
C ILE A 119 26.95 -24.72 -23.20
N GLN A 120 27.95 -24.04 -23.77
CA GLN A 120 28.51 -22.82 -23.18
C GLN A 120 27.48 -21.67 -23.13
N GLN A 121 26.72 -21.48 -24.21
CA GLN A 121 25.66 -20.49 -24.28
C GLN A 121 24.55 -20.79 -23.26
N ARG A 122 24.14 -22.05 -23.15
CA ARG A 122 23.17 -22.51 -22.15
C ARG A 122 23.63 -22.19 -20.72
N ASN A 123 24.88 -22.51 -20.37
CA ASN A 123 25.43 -22.19 -19.05
C ASN A 123 25.39 -20.68 -18.76
N THR A 124 25.67 -19.86 -19.78
CA THR A 124 25.58 -18.40 -19.67
C THR A 124 24.13 -17.95 -19.45
N LEU A 125 23.18 -18.59 -20.14
CA LEU A 125 21.74 -18.33 -20.01
C LEU A 125 21.22 -18.72 -18.63
N GLU A 126 21.62 -19.87 -18.10
CA GLU A 126 21.31 -20.32 -16.74
C GLU A 126 21.82 -19.34 -15.69
N GLY A 127 23.04 -18.82 -15.86
CA GLY A 127 23.58 -17.77 -15.01
C GLY A 127 22.70 -16.52 -15.00
N LYS A 128 22.23 -16.06 -16.16
CA LYS A 128 21.33 -14.91 -16.27
C LYS A 128 19.95 -15.18 -15.67
N LEU A 129 19.38 -16.37 -15.89
CA LEU A 129 18.12 -16.79 -15.28
C LEU A 129 18.21 -16.81 -13.75
N THR A 130 19.34 -17.27 -13.22
CA THR A 130 19.60 -17.27 -11.76
C THR A 130 19.57 -15.86 -11.18
N LEU A 131 20.14 -14.87 -11.89
CA LEU A 131 20.12 -13.47 -11.45
C LEU A 131 18.71 -12.86 -11.45
N LEU A 132 17.80 -13.39 -12.27
CA LEU A 132 16.43 -12.91 -12.42
C LEU A 132 15.39 -13.83 -11.74
N ALA A 133 15.83 -14.81 -10.95
CA ALA A 133 14.95 -15.81 -10.34
C ALA A 133 13.88 -15.19 -9.42
N GLU A 134 14.12 -14.00 -8.86
CA GLU A 134 13.12 -13.29 -8.05
C GLU A 134 11.86 -12.88 -8.83
N TYR A 135 11.92 -12.81 -10.16
CA TYR A 135 10.81 -12.43 -11.03
C TYR A 135 10.05 -13.64 -11.60
N GLU A 136 10.46 -14.87 -11.31
CA GLU A 136 9.92 -16.08 -11.96
C GLU A 136 8.41 -16.29 -11.70
N LYS A 137 7.98 -16.16 -10.45
CA LYS A 137 6.62 -16.55 -10.02
C LYS A 137 5.70 -15.36 -9.83
N ASP A 138 6.06 -14.46 -8.92
CA ASP A 138 5.22 -13.34 -8.51
C ASP A 138 6.01 -12.01 -8.58
N PRO A 139 6.36 -11.53 -9.79
CA PRO A 139 7.22 -10.36 -9.96
C PRO A 139 6.65 -9.10 -9.27
N PHE A 140 5.33 -9.00 -9.17
CA PHE A 140 4.62 -7.87 -8.58
C PHE A 140 4.24 -8.08 -7.11
N LYS A 141 4.63 -9.20 -6.47
CA LYS A 141 4.20 -9.57 -5.11
C LYS A 141 4.38 -8.47 -4.08
N LYS A 142 5.57 -7.87 -4.02
CA LYS A 142 5.89 -6.80 -3.04
C LYS A 142 4.99 -5.57 -3.19
N PHE A 143 4.49 -5.33 -4.40
CA PHE A 143 3.60 -4.22 -4.69
C PHE A 143 2.14 -4.58 -4.36
N LEU A 144 1.75 -5.82 -4.65
CA LEU A 144 0.41 -6.36 -4.39
C LEU A 144 0.16 -6.66 -2.92
N GLU A 145 1.19 -6.87 -2.10
CA GLU A 145 1.02 -7.21 -0.69
C GLU A 145 0.49 -6.03 0.14
N PRO A 146 -0.65 -6.18 0.83
CA PRO A 146 -1.19 -5.14 1.70
C PRO A 146 -0.32 -4.96 2.96
N PRO A 147 -0.36 -3.76 3.59
CA PRO A 147 0.27 -3.55 4.89
C PRO A 147 -0.27 -4.54 5.94
N LYS A 148 0.62 -5.08 6.78
CA LYS A 148 0.24 -6.05 7.81
C LYS A 148 -0.69 -5.41 8.83
N ILE A 149 -1.81 -6.08 9.11
CA ILE A 149 -2.70 -5.75 10.22
C ILE A 149 -2.08 -6.34 11.49
N GLU A 150 -1.62 -5.47 12.39
CA GLU A 150 -1.08 -5.85 13.70
C GLU A 150 -2.20 -6.35 14.63
N GLU A 151 -1.83 -6.92 15.78
CA GLU A 151 -2.81 -7.40 16.77
C GLU A 151 -3.75 -6.27 17.21
N VAL A 152 -5.05 -6.55 17.18
CA VAL A 152 -6.08 -5.58 17.55
C VAL A 152 -5.99 -5.32 19.07
N PRO A 153 -5.85 -4.06 19.51
CA PRO A 153 -5.73 -3.74 20.92
C PRO A 153 -7.04 -4.02 21.67
N SER A 154 -6.92 -4.52 22.90
CA SER A 154 -8.07 -4.75 23.78
C SER A 154 -8.45 -3.48 24.55
N VAL A 155 -9.72 -3.08 24.46
CA VAL A 155 -10.27 -1.93 25.19
C VAL A 155 -10.87 -2.41 26.50
N GLY A 156 -10.03 -2.56 27.53
CA GLY A 156 -10.46 -3.02 28.86
C GLY A 156 -10.56 -1.93 29.94
N ASN A 157 -10.13 -0.71 29.62
CA ASN A 157 -10.08 0.42 30.53
C ASN A 157 -10.16 1.76 29.77
N PRO A 158 -10.51 2.89 30.42
CA PRO A 158 -10.66 4.18 29.74
C PRO A 158 -9.40 4.71 29.07
N PHE A 159 -8.21 4.38 29.59
CA PHE A 159 -6.95 4.82 28.98
C PHE A 159 -6.65 4.05 27.69
N ALA A 160 -7.10 2.80 27.59
CA ALA A 160 -6.97 1.96 26.40
C ALA A 160 -7.78 2.49 25.20
N ILE A 161 -8.80 3.32 25.43
CA ILE A 161 -9.57 3.97 24.37
C ILE A 161 -8.67 4.82 23.47
N ILE A 162 -7.70 5.54 24.04
CA ILE A 162 -6.77 6.39 23.28
C ILE A 162 -5.92 5.53 22.33
N GLY A 163 -5.40 4.41 22.84
CA GLY A 163 -4.63 3.47 22.03
C GLY A 163 -5.47 2.83 20.91
N ALA A 164 -6.73 2.51 21.21
CA ALA A 164 -7.67 1.97 20.23
C ALA A 164 -7.97 2.97 19.11
N ILE A 165 -8.21 4.25 19.43
CA ILE A 165 -8.43 5.30 18.43
C ILE A 165 -7.18 5.48 17.56
N SER A 166 -6.00 5.58 18.19
CA SER A 166 -4.74 5.70 17.45
C SER A 166 -4.49 4.50 16.52
N TYR A 167 -4.88 3.31 16.94
CA TYR A 167 -4.81 2.11 16.10
C TYR A 167 -5.79 2.18 14.92
N GLN A 168 -7.02 2.69 15.11
CA GLN A 168 -7.96 2.94 14.01
C GLN A 168 -7.36 3.91 12.98
N ASP A 169 -6.77 5.01 13.45
CA ASP A 169 -6.15 6.01 12.56
C ASP A 169 -4.97 5.41 11.77
N LYS A 170 -4.15 4.56 12.43
CA LYS A 170 -3.07 3.83 11.76
C LYS A 170 -3.60 2.88 10.69
N LEU A 171 -4.69 2.14 10.97
CA LEU A 171 -5.30 1.25 9.99
C LEU A 171 -5.84 2.01 8.78
N ILE A 172 -6.52 3.15 9.00
CA ILE A 172 -7.04 4.00 7.94
C ILE A 172 -5.88 4.55 7.11
N SER A 173 -4.84 5.08 7.74
CA SER A 173 -3.65 5.58 7.04
C SER A 173 -2.98 4.50 6.18
N ASN A 174 -2.89 3.26 6.68
CA ASN A 174 -2.33 2.15 5.92
C ASN A 174 -3.22 1.77 4.73
N GLN A 175 -4.54 1.80 4.92
CA GLN A 175 -5.52 1.58 3.86
C GLN A 175 -5.43 2.63 2.76
N ASP A 176 -5.36 3.91 3.14
CA ASP A 176 -5.22 5.03 2.20
C ASP A 176 -3.90 4.95 1.43
N GLU A 177 -2.80 4.59 2.10
CA GLU A 177 -1.52 4.36 1.43
C GLU A 177 -1.62 3.22 0.40
N TYR A 178 -2.28 2.12 0.77
CA TYR A 178 -2.44 0.97 -0.11
C TYR A 178 -3.38 1.26 -1.30
N LEU A 179 -4.46 2.02 -1.08
CA LEU A 179 -5.31 2.56 -2.15
C LEU A 179 -4.51 3.47 -3.09
N GLY A 180 -3.71 4.38 -2.55
CA GLY A 180 -2.85 5.25 -3.36
C GLY A 180 -1.80 4.50 -4.19
N ARG A 181 -1.42 3.27 -3.81
CA ARG A 181 -0.60 2.40 -4.67
C ARG A 181 -1.42 1.85 -5.84
N PHE A 182 -2.67 1.47 -5.62
CA PHE A 182 -3.58 1.02 -6.66
C PHE A 182 -3.87 2.13 -7.68
N GLU A 183 -4.18 3.35 -7.22
CA GLU A 183 -4.41 4.51 -8.10
C GLU A 183 -3.18 4.85 -8.97
N LYS A 184 -1.96 4.64 -8.46
CA LYS A 184 -0.73 4.77 -9.27
C LYS A 184 -0.63 3.72 -10.36
N LEU A 185 -1.12 2.50 -10.12
CA LEU A 185 -1.16 1.46 -11.14
C LEU A 185 -2.19 1.81 -12.22
N GLU A 186 -3.32 2.40 -11.84
CA GLU A 186 -4.31 2.94 -12.79
C GLU A 186 -3.70 4.05 -13.67
N ASP A 187 -2.99 5.04 -13.10
CA ASP A 187 -2.30 6.09 -13.90
C ASP A 187 -1.30 5.51 -14.91
N ILE A 188 -0.60 4.42 -14.55
CA ILE A 188 0.33 3.73 -15.45
C ILE A 188 -0.45 3.01 -16.56
N MET A 189 -1.56 2.35 -16.24
CA MET A 189 -2.41 1.68 -17.22
C MET A 189 -2.92 2.69 -18.26
N ASP A 190 -3.49 3.80 -17.80
CA ASP A 190 -4.01 4.85 -18.68
C ASP A 190 -2.92 5.37 -19.64
N LYS A 191 -1.71 5.62 -19.12
CA LYS A 191 -0.55 6.04 -19.92
C LYS A 191 -0.11 4.99 -20.94
N LEU A 192 -0.17 3.70 -20.60
CA LEU A 192 0.16 2.62 -21.52
C LEU A 192 -0.88 2.51 -22.65
N GLU A 193 -2.16 2.67 -22.33
CA GLU A 193 -3.25 2.71 -23.31
C GLU A 193 -3.12 3.92 -24.25
N ASP A 194 -2.79 5.10 -23.71
CA ASP A 194 -2.49 6.29 -24.52
C ASP A 194 -1.30 6.04 -25.45
N LYS A 195 -0.24 5.40 -24.94
CA LYS A 195 0.93 5.01 -25.74
C LYS A 195 0.55 4.05 -26.86
N GLU A 196 -0.28 3.04 -26.58
CA GLU A 196 -0.79 2.11 -27.60
C GLU A 196 -1.47 2.88 -28.75
N GLN A 197 -2.38 3.80 -28.42
CA GLN A 197 -3.09 4.61 -29.41
C GLN A 197 -2.14 5.50 -30.22
N MET A 198 -1.11 6.07 -29.61
CA MET A 198 -0.10 6.87 -30.31
C MET A 198 0.73 6.02 -31.28
N VAL A 199 1.15 4.82 -30.87
CA VAL A 199 1.89 3.91 -31.75
C VAL A 199 1.01 3.38 -32.88
N GLU A 200 -0.29 3.16 -32.64
CA GLU A 200 -1.24 2.81 -33.70
C GLU A 200 -1.37 3.91 -34.76
N LYS A 201 -1.39 5.18 -34.33
CA LYS A 201 -1.31 6.33 -35.26
C LYS A 201 0.00 6.34 -36.05
N LEU A 202 1.14 6.01 -35.44
CA LEU A 202 2.42 5.90 -36.16
C LEU A 202 2.46 4.73 -37.14
N TYR A 203 1.90 3.58 -36.78
CA TYR A 203 1.80 2.42 -37.66
C TYR A 203 0.97 2.76 -38.92
N THR A 204 -0.15 3.45 -38.76
CA THR A 204 -0.99 3.87 -39.89
C THR A 204 -0.33 4.96 -40.75
N LEU A 205 0.32 5.95 -40.13
CA LEU A 205 1.01 7.04 -40.83
C LEU A 205 2.29 6.61 -41.56
N SER A 206 3.00 5.61 -41.04
CA SER A 206 4.22 5.05 -41.66
C SER A 206 3.93 4.12 -42.84
N GLY A 207 2.66 3.81 -43.12
CA GLY A 207 2.30 2.84 -44.16
C GLY A 207 2.54 1.39 -43.74
N GLY A 208 2.50 1.10 -42.43
CA GLY A 208 2.57 -0.25 -41.90
C GLY A 208 3.98 -0.79 -41.70
N GLU A 209 4.94 0.06 -41.30
CA GLU A 209 6.30 -0.40 -41.01
C GLU A 209 6.32 -1.46 -39.89
N GLU A 210 7.10 -2.53 -40.12
CA GLU A 210 7.23 -3.67 -39.21
C GLU A 210 7.66 -3.26 -37.79
N LYS A 211 8.53 -2.25 -37.67
CA LYS A 211 9.00 -1.73 -36.38
C LYS A 211 7.84 -1.32 -35.46
N TYR A 212 6.85 -0.61 -35.99
CA TYR A 212 5.70 -0.15 -35.19
C TYR A 212 4.72 -1.30 -34.91
N GLN A 213 4.66 -2.31 -35.77
CA GLN A 213 3.88 -3.53 -35.51
C GLN A 213 4.47 -4.32 -34.34
N THR A 214 5.79 -4.49 -34.29
CA THR A 214 6.47 -5.14 -33.15
C THR A 214 6.25 -4.34 -31.87
N LEU A 215 6.38 -3.01 -31.93
CA LEU A 215 6.16 -2.15 -30.77
C LEU A 215 4.72 -2.24 -30.23
N LEU A 216 3.71 -2.28 -31.11
CA LEU A 216 2.31 -2.50 -30.72
C LEU A 216 2.10 -3.84 -30.04
N TYR A 217 2.72 -4.90 -30.56
CA TYR A 217 2.64 -6.22 -29.94
C TYR A 217 3.21 -6.20 -28.51
N ASP A 218 4.39 -5.61 -28.33
CA ASP A 218 5.05 -5.51 -27.03
C ASP A 218 4.20 -4.69 -26.02
N ILE A 219 3.66 -3.54 -26.43
CA ILE A 219 2.81 -2.70 -25.58
C ILE A 219 1.53 -3.43 -25.18
N ARG A 220 0.90 -4.16 -26.10
CA ARG A 220 -0.33 -4.92 -25.82
C ARG A 220 -0.10 -6.05 -24.82
N GLU A 221 1.03 -6.77 -24.92
CA GLU A 221 1.39 -7.80 -23.94
C GLU A 221 1.73 -7.18 -22.56
N GLU A 222 2.33 -5.99 -22.54
CA GLU A 222 2.55 -5.22 -21.31
C GLU A 222 1.23 -4.81 -20.64
N ILE A 223 0.32 -4.19 -21.40
CA ILE A 223 -1.04 -3.82 -20.94
C ILE A 223 -1.76 -5.04 -20.36
N LYS A 224 -1.81 -6.15 -21.10
CA LYS A 224 -2.47 -7.39 -20.66
C LYS A 224 -1.88 -7.94 -19.35
N THR A 225 -0.56 -7.83 -19.19
CA THR A 225 0.11 -8.22 -17.94
C THR A 225 -0.33 -7.33 -16.79
N PHE A 226 -0.30 -6.01 -16.98
CA PHE A 226 -0.74 -5.07 -15.95
C PHE A 226 -2.23 -5.16 -15.64
N GLN A 227 -3.09 -5.48 -16.61
CA GLN A 227 -4.52 -5.69 -16.40
C GLN A 227 -4.75 -6.86 -15.43
N SER A 228 -4.04 -7.98 -15.65
CA SER A 228 -4.08 -9.14 -14.75
C SER A 228 -3.62 -8.76 -13.33
N VAL A 229 -2.55 -7.96 -13.22
CA VAL A 229 -2.04 -7.45 -11.93
C VAL A 229 -3.08 -6.55 -11.26
N MET A 230 -3.75 -5.69 -12.02
CA MET A 230 -4.76 -4.76 -11.53
C MET A 230 -5.99 -5.49 -11.00
N GLU A 231 -6.48 -6.53 -11.67
CA GLU A 231 -7.58 -7.38 -11.19
C GLU A 231 -7.24 -8.05 -9.85
N ILE A 232 -6.03 -8.60 -9.73
CA ILE A 232 -5.54 -9.22 -8.49
C ILE A 232 -5.43 -8.17 -7.38
N PHE A 233 -4.88 -6.99 -7.69
CA PHE A 233 -4.76 -5.89 -6.73
C PHE A 233 -6.15 -5.46 -6.27
N GLN A 234 -7.05 -5.12 -7.17
CA GLN A 234 -8.41 -4.67 -6.84
C GLN A 234 -9.14 -5.67 -5.93
N THR A 235 -9.01 -6.97 -6.22
CA THR A 235 -9.60 -8.01 -5.38
C THR A 235 -8.98 -8.02 -3.98
N THR A 236 -7.65 -7.97 -3.89
CA THR A 236 -6.91 -7.91 -2.61
C THR A 236 -7.23 -6.65 -1.81
N LEU A 237 -7.31 -5.49 -2.46
CA LEU A 237 -7.67 -4.20 -1.89
C LEU A 237 -9.09 -4.21 -1.33
N ASN A 238 -10.04 -4.82 -2.05
CA ASN A 238 -11.41 -4.98 -1.58
C ASN A 238 -11.49 -5.87 -0.33
N VAL A 239 -10.76 -6.98 -0.30
CA VAL A 239 -10.70 -7.87 0.88
C VAL A 239 -10.06 -7.16 2.06
N TYR A 240 -8.94 -6.46 1.83
CA TYR A 240 -8.25 -5.69 2.85
C TYR A 240 -9.13 -4.58 3.45
N THR A 241 -9.80 -3.80 2.58
CA THR A 241 -10.74 -2.75 2.96
C THR A 241 -11.87 -3.28 3.84
N LYS A 242 -12.50 -4.39 3.43
CA LYS A 242 -13.54 -5.04 4.25
C LYS A 242 -13.01 -5.49 5.61
N LYS A 243 -11.76 -5.97 5.67
CA LYS A 243 -11.15 -6.39 6.94
C LYS A 243 -10.88 -5.20 7.86
N VAL A 244 -10.40 -4.08 7.32
CA VAL A 244 -10.21 -2.83 8.06
C VAL A 244 -11.55 -2.31 8.58
N GLU A 245 -12.60 -2.34 7.76
CA GLU A 245 -13.96 -1.94 8.16
C GLU A 245 -14.52 -2.80 9.30
N GLU A 246 -14.34 -4.12 9.23
CA GLU A 246 -14.75 -5.06 10.28
C GLU A 246 -14.06 -4.72 11.61
N ILE A 247 -12.74 -4.56 11.59
CA ILE A 247 -11.94 -4.24 12.79
C ILE A 247 -12.35 -2.86 13.33
N LYS A 248 -12.54 -1.87 12.46
CA LYS A 248 -12.98 -0.54 12.85
C LYS A 248 -14.34 -0.61 13.55
N LEU A 249 -15.30 -1.35 13.00
CA LEU A 249 -16.63 -1.49 13.57
C LEU A 249 -16.58 -2.17 14.95
N GLU A 250 -15.82 -3.26 15.08
CA GLU A 250 -15.63 -3.96 16.34
C GLU A 250 -14.98 -3.04 17.40
N LEU A 251 -13.92 -2.33 17.01
CA LEU A 251 -13.18 -1.46 17.91
C LEU A 251 -13.99 -0.22 18.31
N SER A 252 -14.76 0.36 17.38
CA SER A 252 -15.69 1.45 17.70
C SER A 252 -16.80 0.99 18.66
N ARG A 253 -17.27 -0.26 18.54
CA ARG A 253 -18.24 -0.83 19.48
C ARG A 253 -17.64 -0.95 20.88
N THR A 254 -16.45 -1.55 21.02
CA THR A 254 -15.79 -1.70 22.33
C THR A 254 -15.40 -0.36 22.95
N ILE A 255 -14.91 0.60 22.15
CA ILE A 255 -14.70 1.99 22.57
C ILE A 255 -15.99 2.59 23.12
N THR A 256 -17.12 2.41 22.42
CA THR A 256 -18.41 2.98 22.83
C THR A 256 -18.91 2.35 24.14
N GLU A 257 -18.76 1.04 24.30
CA GLU A 257 -19.13 0.30 25.51
C GLU A 257 -18.30 0.77 26.72
N GLU A 258 -16.98 0.84 26.58
CA GLU A 258 -16.09 1.31 27.64
C GLU A 258 -16.28 2.82 27.92
N SER A 259 -16.61 3.62 26.91
CA SER A 259 -16.95 5.03 27.08
C SER A 259 -18.21 5.21 27.91
N LYS A 260 -19.26 4.42 27.63
CA LYS A 260 -20.50 4.42 28.43
C LYS A 260 -20.21 4.01 29.87
N LYS A 261 -19.49 2.91 30.08
CA LYS A 261 -19.10 2.43 31.40
C LYS A 261 -18.33 3.50 32.18
N THR A 262 -17.33 4.10 31.55
CA THR A 262 -16.52 5.18 32.13
C THR A 262 -17.36 6.41 32.47
N ALA A 263 -18.29 6.80 31.60
CA ALA A 263 -19.19 7.93 31.86
C ALA A 263 -20.10 7.67 33.07
N TYR A 264 -20.64 6.45 33.21
CA TYR A 264 -21.42 6.08 34.39
C TYR A 264 -20.59 6.14 35.68
N ILE A 265 -19.37 5.59 35.67
CA ILE A 265 -18.46 5.61 36.82
C ILE A 265 -18.07 7.05 37.17
N GLY A 266 -17.67 7.85 36.18
CA GLY A 266 -17.31 9.25 36.35
C GLY A 266 -18.48 10.09 36.87
N GLY A 267 -19.69 9.87 36.35
CA GLY A 267 -20.91 10.53 36.83
C GLY A 267 -21.26 10.17 38.27
N PHE A 268 -21.10 8.89 38.66
CA PHE A 268 -21.29 8.47 40.04
C PHE A 268 -20.24 9.07 40.99
N LEU A 269 -18.97 9.13 40.58
CA LEU A 269 -17.92 9.80 41.34
C LEU A 269 -18.18 11.31 41.48
N LEU A 270 -18.66 11.97 40.43
CA LEU A 270 -19.07 13.37 40.47
C LEU A 270 -20.23 13.59 41.44
N PHE A 271 -21.22 12.70 41.43
CA PHE A 271 -22.31 12.72 42.39
C PHE A 271 -21.81 12.57 43.83
N LEU A 272 -20.91 11.62 44.11
CA LEU A 272 -20.28 11.48 45.43
C LEU A 272 -19.52 12.74 45.84
N LEU A 273 -18.84 13.41 44.90
CA LEU A 273 -18.14 14.66 45.18
C LEU A 273 -19.12 15.77 45.59
N ILE A 274 -20.23 15.92 44.86
CA ILE A 274 -21.30 16.88 45.19
C ILE A 274 -21.92 16.54 46.55
N LEU A 275 -22.17 15.26 46.82
CA LEU A 275 -22.67 14.78 48.10
C LEU A 275 -21.72 15.14 49.25
N LEU A 276 -20.41 14.95 49.07
CA LEU A 276 -19.41 15.37 50.05
C LEU A 276 -19.48 16.88 50.31
N LEU A 277 -19.54 17.70 49.26
CA LEU A 277 -19.68 19.16 49.40
C LEU A 277 -20.96 19.53 50.17
N PHE A 278 -22.07 18.83 49.89
CA PHE A 278 -23.34 19.03 50.59
C PHE A 278 -23.26 18.65 52.08
N VAL A 279 -22.69 17.49 52.41
CA VAL A 279 -22.52 17.07 53.82
C VAL A 279 -21.59 18.03 54.56
N LYS A 280 -20.49 18.48 53.94
CA LYS A 280 -19.61 19.51 54.53
C LYS A 280 -20.34 20.82 54.77
N TYR A 281 -21.19 21.23 53.84
CA TYR A 281 -22.04 22.40 54.01
C TYR A 281 -22.98 22.25 55.21
N LEU A 282 -23.64 21.09 55.38
CA LEU A 282 -24.48 20.82 56.55
C LEU A 282 -23.67 20.86 57.85
N VAL A 283 -22.51 20.21 57.90
CA VAL A 283 -21.66 20.22 59.11
C VAL A 283 -21.27 21.64 59.51
N LYS A 284 -20.89 22.48 58.54
CA LYS A 284 -20.59 23.90 58.79
C LYS A 284 -21.80 24.67 59.29
N ARG A 285 -23.01 24.32 58.84
CA ARG A 285 -24.25 25.00 59.23
C ARG A 285 -24.76 24.61 60.62
N TYR A 286 -24.54 23.36 61.04
CA TYR A 286 -25.12 22.82 62.29
C TYR A 286 -24.14 22.72 63.46
N MET A 287 -22.81 22.75 63.22
CA MET A 287 -21.81 22.65 64.29
C MET A 287 -21.19 24.02 64.61
N SER A 288 -21.41 24.50 65.83
CA SER A 288 -20.82 25.74 66.34
C SER A 288 -19.48 25.52 67.09
N ASP A 289 -19.24 24.31 67.61
CA ASP A 289 -18.01 23.94 68.33
C ASP A 289 -16.86 23.62 67.37
N MET A 290 -15.73 24.33 67.52
CA MET A 290 -14.55 24.19 66.64
C MET A 290 -13.93 22.78 66.67
N ASP A 291 -13.85 22.15 67.85
CA ASP A 291 -13.22 20.82 68.01
C ASP A 291 -14.04 19.70 67.35
N ARG A 292 -15.37 19.78 67.48
CA ARG A 292 -16.30 18.81 66.88
C ARG A 292 -16.31 18.96 65.36
N TYR A 293 -16.32 20.19 64.88
CA TYR A 293 -16.24 20.50 63.45
C TYR A 293 -14.98 19.89 62.80
N TYR A 294 -13.80 20.07 63.43
CA TYR A 294 -12.54 19.51 62.91
C TYR A 294 -12.58 17.98 62.81
N THR A 295 -13.02 17.31 63.88
CA THR A 295 -13.06 15.85 63.94
C THR A 295 -14.02 15.25 62.91
N ILE A 296 -15.20 15.86 62.72
CA ILE A 296 -16.21 15.39 61.77
C ILE A 296 -15.77 15.62 60.32
N ASN A 297 -15.18 16.77 60.00
CA ASN A 297 -14.68 17.02 58.65
C ASN A 297 -13.55 16.04 58.27
N LYS A 298 -12.69 15.68 59.23
CA LYS A 298 -11.68 14.63 59.04
C LYS A 298 -12.31 13.26 58.77
N ALA A 299 -13.34 12.89 59.53
CA ALA A 299 -14.09 11.65 59.31
C ALA A 299 -14.79 11.63 57.94
N ILE A 300 -15.43 12.72 57.53
CA ILE A 300 -16.09 12.84 56.22
C ILE A 300 -15.11 12.64 55.07
N ASN A 301 -13.93 13.28 55.11
CA ASN A 301 -12.91 13.11 54.07
C ASN A 301 -12.42 11.65 54.01
N LEU A 302 -12.21 11.02 55.17
CA LEU A 302 -11.80 9.62 55.25
C LEU A 302 -12.87 8.69 54.67
N THR A 303 -14.14 8.87 55.06
CA THR A 303 -15.27 8.09 54.55
C THR A 303 -15.43 8.27 53.03
N PHE A 304 -15.32 9.50 52.52
CA PHE A 304 -15.36 9.74 51.08
C PHE A 304 -14.22 9.06 50.33
N PHE A 305 -12.99 9.16 50.84
CA PHE A 305 -11.84 8.46 50.24
C PHE A 305 -12.09 6.95 50.15
N ILE A 306 -12.62 6.34 51.22
CA ILE A 306 -12.99 4.92 51.24
C ILE A 306 -14.04 4.62 50.17
N PHE A 307 -15.10 5.43 50.05
CA PHE A 307 -16.14 5.23 49.03
C PHE A 307 -15.60 5.38 47.60
N VAL A 308 -14.69 6.32 47.35
CA VAL A 308 -14.04 6.49 46.04
C VAL A 308 -13.21 5.26 45.69
N VAL A 309 -12.36 4.79 46.60
CA VAL A 309 -11.54 3.59 46.40
C VAL A 309 -12.43 2.36 46.15
N LEU A 310 -13.49 2.20 46.95
CA LEU A 310 -14.41 1.08 46.82
C LEU A 310 -15.14 1.12 45.47
N THR A 311 -15.61 2.29 45.04
CA THR A 311 -16.26 2.48 43.73
C THR A 311 -15.34 2.09 42.59
N LEU A 312 -14.09 2.56 42.58
CA LEU A 312 -13.12 2.23 41.55
C LEU A 312 -12.78 0.73 41.55
N LEU A 313 -12.64 0.14 42.74
CA LEU A 313 -12.40 -1.30 42.90
C LEU A 313 -13.54 -2.12 42.27
N PHE A 314 -14.80 -1.79 42.59
CA PHE A 314 -15.96 -2.49 42.02
C PHE A 314 -16.12 -2.25 40.51
N ALA A 315 -15.79 -1.05 40.03
CA ALA A 315 -15.97 -0.68 38.62
C ALA A 315 -15.04 -1.46 37.66
N TYR A 316 -13.82 -1.77 38.10
CA TYR A 316 -12.78 -2.37 37.26
C TYR A 316 -12.38 -3.79 37.66
N ILE A 317 -13.01 -4.36 38.69
CA ILE A 317 -12.90 -5.79 38.96
C ILE A 317 -13.56 -6.56 37.81
N GLN A 318 -12.76 -7.29 37.06
CA GLN A 318 -13.22 -8.23 36.03
C GLN A 318 -13.60 -9.59 36.64
N ASN A 319 -13.15 -9.89 37.88
CA ASN A 319 -13.32 -11.19 38.53
C ASN A 319 -13.87 -11.05 39.95
N VAL A 320 -15.15 -11.40 40.14
CA VAL A 320 -15.87 -11.31 41.43
C VAL A 320 -15.23 -12.19 42.52
N SER A 321 -14.52 -13.26 42.14
CA SER A 321 -13.85 -14.16 43.09
C SER A 321 -12.77 -13.45 43.93
N TYR A 322 -11.98 -12.58 43.32
CA TYR A 322 -10.94 -11.82 44.05
C TYR A 322 -11.54 -10.81 45.03
N LEU A 323 -12.71 -10.26 44.71
CA LEU A 323 -13.44 -9.38 45.61
C LEU A 323 -13.80 -10.11 46.91
N VAL A 324 -14.37 -11.31 46.82
CA VAL A 324 -14.79 -12.09 47.98
C VAL A 324 -13.60 -12.38 48.90
N THR A 325 -12.45 -12.73 48.32
CA THR A 325 -11.22 -12.98 49.08
C THR A 325 -10.72 -11.72 49.81
N ILE A 326 -10.62 -10.58 49.12
CA ILE A 326 -10.16 -9.32 49.71
C ILE A 326 -11.11 -8.83 50.80
N LEU A 327 -12.43 -8.88 50.55
CA LEU A 327 -13.45 -8.52 51.55
C LEU A 327 -13.43 -9.47 52.75
N GLY A 328 -13.19 -10.77 52.54
CA GLY A 328 -13.07 -11.74 53.63
C GLY A 328 -11.92 -11.40 54.58
N PHE A 329 -10.74 -11.09 54.05
CA PHE A 329 -9.59 -10.65 54.85
C PHE A 329 -9.83 -9.30 55.54
N ALA A 330 -10.39 -8.31 54.82
CA ALA A 330 -10.71 -7.01 55.40
C ALA A 330 -11.74 -7.11 56.54
N SER A 331 -12.76 -7.96 56.37
CA SER A 331 -13.81 -8.20 57.37
C SER A 331 -13.23 -8.81 58.65
N ALA A 332 -12.31 -9.78 58.53
CA ALA A 332 -11.62 -10.36 59.68
C ALA A 332 -10.78 -9.33 60.43
N GLY A 333 -10.04 -8.47 59.72
CA GLY A 333 -9.26 -7.39 60.31
C GLY A 333 -10.13 -6.37 61.05
N ILE A 334 -11.25 -5.95 60.44
CA ILE A 334 -12.23 -5.04 61.05
C ILE A 334 -12.86 -5.67 62.29
N ALA A 335 -13.21 -6.97 62.25
CA ALA A 335 -13.79 -7.68 63.38
C ALA A 335 -12.86 -7.73 64.59
N ILE A 336 -11.55 -7.94 64.37
CA ILE A 336 -10.55 -7.92 65.45
C ILE A 336 -10.41 -6.50 66.01
N ALA A 337 -10.36 -5.47 65.16
CA ALA A 337 -10.18 -4.08 65.58
C ALA A 337 -11.39 -3.51 66.35
N MET A 338 -12.63 -3.92 66.02
CA MET A 338 -13.86 -3.41 66.64
C MET A 338 -14.39 -4.28 67.79
N LYS A 339 -13.64 -5.31 68.23
CA LYS A 339 -14.08 -6.28 69.24
C LYS A 339 -14.67 -5.62 70.49
N ASP A 340 -13.94 -4.67 71.07
CA ASP A 340 -14.32 -4.05 72.35
C ASP A 340 -15.54 -3.11 72.21
N TRP A 341 -15.60 -2.37 71.10
CA TRP A 341 -16.76 -1.52 70.79
C TRP A 341 -18.03 -2.36 70.59
N PHE A 342 -17.93 -3.46 69.83
CA PHE A 342 -19.05 -4.36 69.59
C PHE A 342 -19.55 -5.02 70.89
N MET A 343 -18.64 -5.50 71.73
CA MET A 343 -19.00 -6.06 73.04
C MET A 343 -19.70 -5.04 73.94
N SER A 344 -19.28 -3.77 73.91
CA SER A 344 -19.91 -2.70 74.68
C SER A 344 -21.34 -2.39 74.22
N VAL A 345 -21.58 -2.28 72.90
CA VAL A 345 -22.92 -2.05 72.35
C VAL A 345 -23.85 -3.23 72.62
N MET A 346 -23.37 -4.46 72.47
CA MET A 346 -24.14 -5.66 72.80
C MET A 346 -24.47 -5.72 74.29
N GLY A 347 -23.53 -5.38 75.16
CA GLY A 347 -23.78 -5.27 76.60
C GLY A 347 -24.87 -4.25 76.93
N TRP A 348 -24.84 -3.07 76.29
CA TRP A 348 -25.89 -2.07 76.45
C TRP A 348 -27.25 -2.57 75.95
N PHE A 349 -27.29 -3.23 74.79
CA PHE A 349 -28.53 -3.75 74.21
C PHE A 349 -29.18 -4.81 75.11
N VAL A 350 -28.37 -5.69 75.71
CA VAL A 350 -28.83 -6.69 76.69
C VAL A 350 -29.41 -6.03 77.93
N ILE A 351 -28.82 -4.94 78.41
CA ILE A 351 -29.31 -4.21 79.59
C ILE A 351 -30.62 -3.45 79.31
N VAL A 352 -30.83 -2.98 78.09
CA VAL A 352 -31.99 -2.13 77.74
C VAL A 352 -33.21 -2.93 77.30
N ILE A 353 -33.00 -4.09 76.66
CA ILE A 353 -34.08 -4.91 76.09
C ILE A 353 -34.32 -6.20 76.89
N GLY A 354 -33.29 -6.73 77.55
CA GLY A 354 -33.41 -7.84 78.50
C GLY A 354 -33.64 -7.33 79.92
#